data_AF-A0A0W0YVK3-F1
#
_entry.id   AF-A0A0W0YVK3-F1
#
_cell.length_a   1.000
_cell.length_b   1.000
_cell.length_c   1.000
_cell.angle_alpha   90.00
_cell.angle_beta   90.00
_cell.angle_gamma   90.00
#
_symmetry.space_group_name_H-M   'P 1'
#
loop_
_entity.id
_entity.type
_entity.pdbx_description
1 polymer ?
#
loop_
_entity_poly.entity_id
_entity_poly.type
_entity_poly.pdbx_seq_one_letter_code
_entity_poly.pdbx_strand_id
1 'polypeptide(L)'
;MALSDPVRHCRVKLICMVIRLLKKYFLYGILLSHTVLAAQPITDYLLKPSGRYGVSFKDLHWVNSNVCPDPNFSKRNKNDFSSGNKKYCHELMVRIYYPITSKNYNGAPYYRPLIKTEQDILKTKFGVKTKDIETLSGLKSHTIENTPIIKNTKFPVLLFISGLGGVAQLYENMITELVSHGYIIVGINSVFINGDIILPNNRIVSMVDPQSWDIVTQKTIPILEQDIAFIYKQIHKATQDVVFKSMDLKHNG
;
A
#
# COMPACT_ATOMS: atom_id res chain seq x y z
N MET A 1 -36.83 -47.89 -57.14
CA MET A 1 -35.40 -48.04 -57.50
C MET A 1 -34.71 -46.71 -57.21
N ALA A 2 -34.12 -46.57 -56.02
CA ALA A 2 -33.28 -45.43 -55.67
C ALA A 2 -31.95 -46.03 -55.19
N LEU A 3 -30.94 -45.95 -56.06
CA LEU A 3 -29.59 -46.42 -55.78
C LEU A 3 -29.01 -45.56 -54.66
N SER A 4 -28.85 -46.13 -53.47
CA SER A 4 -28.14 -45.49 -52.37
C SER A 4 -26.66 -45.40 -52.75
N ASP A 5 -26.22 -44.19 -53.10
CA ASP A 5 -24.87 -43.91 -53.60
C ASP A 5 -23.80 -44.21 -52.52
N PRO A 6 -23.01 -45.30 -52.67
CA PRO A 6 -22.10 -45.78 -51.63
C PRO A 6 -20.95 -44.78 -51.34
N VAL A 7 -20.65 -43.90 -52.31
CA VAL A 7 -19.63 -42.84 -52.17
C VAL A 7 -20.07 -41.77 -51.16
N ARG A 8 -21.38 -41.46 -51.11
CA ARG A 8 -21.96 -40.50 -50.15
C ARG A 8 -21.90 -41.02 -48.73
N HIS A 9 -22.17 -42.30 -48.53
CA HIS A 9 -22.11 -42.96 -47.22
C HIS A 9 -20.68 -43.03 -46.65
N CYS A 10 -19.68 -43.26 -47.52
CA CYS A 10 -18.28 -43.29 -47.12
C CYS A 10 -17.74 -41.88 -46.75
N ARG A 11 -18.11 -40.85 -47.51
CA ARG A 11 -17.74 -39.44 -47.21
C ARG A 11 -18.31 -38.96 -45.87
N VAL A 12 -19.57 -39.30 -45.55
CA VAL A 12 -20.19 -38.90 -44.27
C VAL A 12 -19.50 -39.60 -43.08
N LYS A 13 -19.15 -40.89 -43.20
CA LYS A 13 -18.41 -41.62 -42.16
C LYS A 13 -17.01 -41.03 -41.93
N LEU A 14 -16.29 -40.66 -42.99
CA LEU A 14 -14.97 -40.05 -42.88
C LEU A 14 -15.05 -38.66 -42.22
N ILE A 15 -16.01 -37.83 -42.60
CA ILE A 15 -16.23 -36.50 -42.00
C ILE A 15 -16.59 -36.63 -40.50
N CYS A 16 -17.47 -37.56 -40.13
CA CYS A 16 -17.80 -37.81 -38.73
C CYS A 16 -16.59 -38.32 -37.92
N MET A 17 -15.72 -39.14 -38.51
CA MET A 17 -14.50 -39.62 -37.86
C MET A 17 -13.48 -38.51 -37.64
N VAL A 18 -13.28 -37.65 -38.65
CA VAL A 18 -12.40 -36.48 -38.57
C VAL A 18 -12.90 -35.48 -37.53
N ILE A 19 -14.21 -35.20 -37.48
CA ILE A 19 -14.81 -34.31 -36.47
C ILE A 19 -14.67 -34.91 -35.06
N ARG A 20 -14.82 -36.23 -34.88
CA ARG A 20 -14.60 -36.89 -33.58
C ARG A 20 -13.13 -36.82 -33.14
N LEU A 21 -12.19 -36.99 -34.05
CA LEU A 21 -10.76 -36.85 -33.77
C LEU A 21 -10.42 -35.40 -33.42
N LEU A 22 -10.88 -34.42 -34.22
CA LEU A 22 -10.67 -32.99 -33.96
C LEU A 22 -11.25 -32.55 -32.61
N LYS A 23 -12.46 -33.00 -32.24
CA LYS A 23 -13.04 -32.72 -30.91
C LYS A 23 -12.22 -33.33 -29.77
N LYS A 24 -11.71 -34.56 -29.95
CA LYS A 24 -10.88 -35.23 -28.93
C LYS A 24 -9.55 -34.48 -28.74
N TYR A 25 -8.88 -34.10 -29.82
CA TYR A 25 -7.62 -33.34 -29.73
C TYR A 25 -7.81 -31.88 -29.29
N PHE A 26 -8.94 -31.25 -29.60
CA PHE A 26 -9.29 -29.91 -29.10
C PHE A 26 -9.54 -29.92 -27.58
N LEU A 27 -10.24 -30.93 -27.05
CA LEU A 27 -10.42 -31.12 -25.60
C LEU A 27 -9.09 -31.41 -24.88
N TYR A 28 -8.20 -32.21 -25.48
CA TYR A 28 -6.86 -32.44 -24.93
C TYR A 28 -5.97 -31.19 -24.98
N GLY A 29 -6.07 -30.37 -26.03
CA GLY A 29 -5.34 -29.11 -26.15
C GLY A 29 -5.77 -28.08 -25.10
N ILE A 30 -7.07 -28.02 -24.79
CA ILE A 30 -7.59 -27.18 -23.70
C ILE A 30 -7.07 -27.67 -22.34
N LEU A 31 -7.10 -28.98 -22.07
CA LEU A 31 -6.56 -29.54 -20.81
C LEU A 31 -5.04 -29.30 -20.63
N LEU A 32 -4.24 -29.36 -21.70
CA LEU A 32 -2.79 -29.11 -21.66
C LEU A 32 -2.44 -27.62 -21.54
N SER A 33 -3.31 -26.73 -22.03
CA SER A 33 -3.10 -25.28 -21.94
C SER A 33 -3.40 -24.69 -20.54
N HIS A 34 -4.22 -25.37 -19.74
CA HIS A 34 -4.56 -24.92 -18.39
C HIS A 34 -3.54 -25.30 -17.30
N THR A 35 -2.52 -26.11 -17.60
CA THR A 35 -1.55 -26.57 -16.59
C THR A 35 -0.27 -25.74 -16.50
N VAL A 36 -0.08 -24.70 -17.34
CA VAL A 36 1.23 -24.01 -17.45
C VAL A 36 1.23 -22.56 -16.94
N LEU A 37 0.10 -21.98 -16.53
CA LEU A 37 0.07 -20.60 -15.98
C LEU A 37 -0.33 -20.49 -14.50
N ALA A 38 -0.54 -21.61 -13.80
CA ALA A 38 -1.05 -21.62 -12.43
C ALA A 38 -0.04 -22.17 -11.42
N ALA A 39 1.21 -21.68 -11.39
CA ALA A 39 2.14 -22.08 -10.32
C ALA A 39 3.40 -21.21 -10.13
N GLN A 40 3.45 -19.96 -10.59
CA GLN A 40 4.47 -19.06 -10.06
C GLN A 40 3.86 -18.24 -8.93
N PRO A 41 4.16 -18.55 -7.65
CA PRO A 41 3.79 -17.64 -6.58
C PRO A 41 4.40 -16.28 -6.93
N ILE A 42 3.58 -15.23 -6.91
CA ILE A 42 4.09 -13.86 -6.89
C ILE A 42 4.80 -13.74 -5.54
N THR A 43 6.09 -14.09 -5.47
CA THR A 43 6.84 -14.14 -4.22
C THR A 43 7.21 -12.75 -3.70
N ASP A 44 7.14 -11.73 -4.55
CA ASP A 44 7.75 -10.43 -4.28
C ASP A 44 6.68 -9.33 -4.34
N TYR A 45 5.66 -9.41 -3.48
CA TYR A 45 4.70 -8.30 -3.28
C TYR A 45 5.43 -6.98 -2.99
N LEU A 46 6.53 -7.05 -2.23
CA LEU A 46 7.44 -5.92 -2.02
C LEU A 46 8.71 -6.08 -2.87
N LEU A 47 8.88 -5.15 -3.80
CA LEU A 47 9.99 -5.16 -4.76
C LEU A 47 11.24 -4.58 -4.13
N LYS A 48 12.38 -5.22 -4.38
CA LYS A 48 13.68 -4.73 -3.94
C LYS A 48 14.03 -3.44 -4.71
N PRO A 49 14.34 -2.32 -4.02
CA PRO A 49 14.71 -1.08 -4.69
C PRO A 49 16.01 -1.21 -5.50
N SER A 50 16.06 -0.56 -6.66
CA SER A 50 17.15 -0.71 -7.63
C SER A 50 18.27 0.32 -7.44
N GLY A 51 17.98 1.44 -6.78
CA GLY A 51 18.89 2.58 -6.67
C GLY A 51 20.14 2.35 -5.81
N ARG A 52 21.02 3.34 -5.80
CA ARG A 52 22.34 3.28 -5.12
C ARG A 52 22.27 3.34 -3.60
N TYR A 53 21.17 3.86 -3.04
CA TYR A 53 20.99 3.99 -1.60
C TYR A 53 20.15 2.85 -1.02
N GLY A 54 20.43 2.48 0.22
CA GLY A 54 19.45 1.75 1.02
C GLY A 54 18.35 2.67 1.52
N VAL A 55 17.28 2.08 2.05
CA VAL A 55 16.11 2.83 2.51
C VAL A 55 15.91 2.62 4.00
N SER A 56 15.85 3.72 4.74
CA SER A 56 15.43 3.72 6.13
C SER A 56 14.13 4.49 6.27
N PHE A 57 13.38 4.23 7.33
CA PHE A 57 12.26 5.08 7.71
C PHE A 57 12.27 5.44 9.20
N LYS A 58 11.55 6.50 9.54
CA LYS A 58 11.15 6.83 10.92
C LYS A 58 9.70 7.28 10.95
N ASP A 59 9.01 6.95 12.03
CA ASP A 59 7.64 7.39 12.26
C ASP A 59 7.60 8.58 13.22
N LEU A 60 6.69 9.50 12.95
CA LEU A 60 6.40 10.68 13.76
C LEU A 60 4.90 10.78 13.98
N HIS A 61 4.53 11.28 15.15
CA HIS A 61 3.15 11.60 15.50
C HIS A 61 3.03 13.09 15.73
N TRP A 62 2.10 13.73 15.04
CA TRP A 62 1.80 15.14 15.22
C TRP A 62 0.30 15.39 15.38
N VAL A 63 -0.01 16.47 16.07
CA VAL A 63 -1.38 16.96 16.27
C VAL A 63 -1.51 18.27 15.49
N ASN A 64 -2.35 18.29 14.46
CA ASN A 64 -2.62 19.47 13.65
C ASN A 64 -3.54 20.42 14.43
N SER A 65 -2.93 21.38 15.12
CA SER A 65 -3.63 22.36 15.96
C SER A 65 -4.51 23.34 15.19
N ASN A 66 -4.49 23.33 13.85
CA ASN A 66 -5.35 24.18 13.03
C ASN A 66 -6.73 23.54 12.79
N VAL A 67 -6.85 22.23 13.03
CA VAL A 67 -8.09 21.48 12.79
C VAL A 67 -8.57 20.95 14.14
N CYS A 68 -9.36 21.77 14.87
CA CYS A 68 -9.86 21.43 16.20
C CYS A 68 -11.31 21.92 16.42
N PRO A 69 -12.20 21.10 17.00
CA PRO A 69 -12.05 19.64 17.07
C PRO A 69 -11.96 19.04 15.67
N ASP A 70 -11.42 17.83 15.58
CA ASP A 70 -11.41 17.04 14.36
C ASP A 70 -12.84 16.91 13.83
N PRO A 71 -13.09 17.17 12.53
CA PRO A 71 -14.43 17.05 11.96
C PRO A 71 -15.09 15.66 12.10
N ASN A 72 -14.32 14.60 12.38
CA ASN A 72 -14.78 13.25 12.69
C ASN A 72 -14.84 12.95 14.19
N PHE A 73 -14.57 13.93 15.06
CA PHE A 73 -14.71 13.77 16.50
C PHE A 73 -16.18 13.63 16.94
N SER A 74 -16.40 12.76 17.91
CA SER A 74 -17.62 12.60 18.68
C SER A 74 -17.27 12.12 20.10
N LYS A 75 -18.22 12.20 21.03
CA LYS A 75 -18.01 11.65 22.39
C LYS A 75 -17.72 10.14 22.39
N ARG A 76 -18.17 9.42 21.34
CA ARG A 76 -18.03 7.95 21.23
C ARG A 76 -16.61 7.51 20.86
N ASN A 77 -15.93 8.26 20.00
CA ASN A 77 -14.55 7.99 19.57
C ASN A 77 -13.52 8.86 20.31
N LYS A 78 -13.85 9.39 21.50
CA LYS A 78 -12.90 10.12 22.35
C LYS A 78 -11.61 9.35 22.60
N ASN A 79 -11.72 8.02 22.73
CA ASN A 79 -10.57 7.16 22.98
C ASN A 79 -9.73 6.96 21.71
N ASP A 80 -10.20 7.30 20.52
CA ASP A 80 -9.41 7.19 19.29
C ASP A 80 -8.44 8.36 19.10
N PHE A 81 -8.45 9.34 20.01
CA PHE A 81 -7.47 10.42 20.10
C PHE A 81 -6.45 10.13 21.20
N SER A 82 -5.26 10.72 21.05
CA SER A 82 -4.20 10.66 22.04
C SER A 82 -4.61 11.35 23.34
N SER A 83 -4.22 10.78 24.48
CA SER A 83 -4.67 11.27 25.81
C SER A 83 -4.28 12.72 26.11
N GLY A 84 -3.18 13.22 25.52
CA GLY A 84 -2.72 14.61 25.60
C GLY A 84 -3.48 15.59 24.70
N ASN A 85 -4.23 15.09 23.71
CA ASN A 85 -4.97 15.90 22.75
C ASN A 85 -6.34 16.33 23.32
N LYS A 86 -6.32 17.23 24.30
CA LYS A 86 -7.52 17.65 25.05
C LYS A 86 -8.55 18.40 24.22
N LYS A 87 -8.14 18.98 23.08
CA LYS A 87 -9.00 19.69 22.13
C LYS A 87 -9.54 18.78 21.02
N TYR A 88 -9.16 17.50 21.02
CA TYR A 88 -9.49 16.53 19.97
C TYR A 88 -9.14 17.05 18.58
N CYS A 89 -7.99 17.71 18.45
CA CYS A 89 -7.50 18.19 17.17
C CYS A 89 -7.15 17.02 16.26
N HIS A 90 -7.12 17.25 14.96
CA HIS A 90 -6.78 16.23 13.98
C HIS A 90 -5.36 15.68 14.21
N GLU A 91 -5.19 14.35 14.15
CA GLU A 91 -3.91 13.68 14.39
C GLU A 91 -3.34 13.09 13.10
N LEU A 92 -2.02 13.16 12.97
CA LEU A 92 -1.27 12.72 11.81
C LEU A 92 -0.20 11.72 12.25
N MET A 93 -0.14 10.59 11.55
CA MET A 93 1.02 9.72 11.57
C MET A 93 1.83 9.96 10.31
N VAL A 94 3.12 10.25 10.46
CA VAL A 94 4.00 10.57 9.35
C VAL A 94 5.15 9.59 9.32
N ARG A 95 5.29 8.87 8.21
CA ARG A 95 6.46 8.01 7.96
C ARG A 95 7.40 8.71 7.00
N ILE A 96 8.57 9.09 7.48
CA ILE A 96 9.61 9.68 6.63
C ILE A 96 10.53 8.56 6.16
N TYR A 97 10.59 8.33 4.86
CA TYR A 97 11.54 7.42 4.23
C TYR A 97 12.72 8.21 3.69
N TYR A 98 13.94 7.74 3.92
CA TYR A 98 15.14 8.48 3.57
C TYR A 98 16.36 7.59 3.24
N PRO A 99 17.35 8.13 2.49
CA PRO A 99 18.48 7.35 1.99
C PRO A 99 19.51 7.00 3.07
N ILE A 100 19.99 5.76 3.08
CA ILE A 100 21.08 5.27 3.93
C ILE A 100 22.17 4.57 3.11
N THR A 101 23.38 4.44 3.66
CA THR A 101 24.49 3.77 2.98
C THR A 101 24.30 2.25 2.88
N SER A 102 23.71 1.63 3.89
CA SER A 102 23.55 0.17 3.96
C SER A 102 22.41 -0.32 3.07
N LYS A 103 22.71 -1.25 2.16
CA LYS A 103 21.72 -2.00 1.37
C LYS A 103 21.41 -3.37 1.96
N ASN A 104 21.61 -3.56 3.27
CA ASN A 104 21.28 -4.81 3.93
C ASN A 104 19.78 -4.89 4.24
N TYR A 105 19.02 -5.48 3.34
CA TYR A 105 17.55 -5.59 3.42
C TYR A 105 17.07 -6.74 4.34
N ASN A 106 17.62 -6.86 5.55
CA ASN A 106 17.08 -7.79 6.57
C ASN A 106 15.65 -7.41 7.04
N GLY A 107 15.17 -6.24 6.60
CA GLY A 107 13.78 -5.84 6.43
C GLY A 107 12.97 -5.71 7.71
N ALA A 108 12.47 -4.50 7.98
CA ALA A 108 11.44 -4.31 8.97
C ALA A 108 10.16 -5.08 8.58
N PRO A 109 9.35 -5.55 9.56
CA PRO A 109 8.02 -6.07 9.26
C PRO A 109 7.23 -5.05 8.44
N TYR A 110 6.47 -5.53 7.44
CA TYR A 110 5.58 -4.66 6.69
C TYR A 110 4.50 -4.07 7.61
N TYR A 111 3.87 -2.97 7.17
CA TYR A 111 3.01 -2.17 8.03
C TYR A 111 1.86 -3.00 8.63
N ARG A 112 1.93 -3.20 9.96
CA ARG A 112 1.04 -4.11 10.69
C ARG A 112 -0.45 -3.84 10.46
N PRO A 113 -0.95 -2.60 10.47
CA PRO A 113 -2.36 -2.35 10.18
C PRO A 113 -2.80 -2.88 8.82
N LEU A 114 -2.03 -2.65 7.76
CA LEU A 114 -2.33 -3.17 6.42
C LEU A 114 -2.40 -4.71 6.40
N ILE A 115 -1.43 -5.37 7.02
CA ILE A 115 -1.44 -6.84 7.14
C ILE A 115 -2.70 -7.33 7.85
N LYS A 116 -3.07 -6.68 8.95
CA LYS A 116 -4.26 -7.07 9.72
C LYS A 116 -5.54 -6.89 8.90
N THR A 117 -5.70 -5.73 8.24
CA THR A 117 -6.86 -5.47 7.38
C THR A 117 -6.99 -6.53 6.29
N GLU A 118 -5.89 -6.86 5.61
CA GLU A 118 -5.89 -7.88 4.56
C GLU A 118 -6.23 -9.28 5.11
N GLN A 119 -5.64 -9.64 6.26
CA GLN A 119 -5.97 -10.91 6.92
C GLN A 119 -7.44 -11.02 7.29
N ASP A 120 -8.04 -9.95 7.81
CA ASP A 120 -9.45 -9.93 8.18
C ASP A 120 -10.36 -10.01 6.94
N ILE A 121 -9.99 -9.38 5.82
CA ILE A 121 -10.69 -9.54 4.54
C ILE A 121 -10.60 -10.99 4.05
N LEU A 122 -9.41 -11.59 4.04
CA LEU A 122 -9.19 -12.94 3.51
C LEU A 122 -9.93 -14.01 4.33
N LYS A 123 -10.09 -13.84 5.65
CA LYS A 123 -10.90 -14.74 6.48
C LYS A 123 -12.35 -14.84 6.05
N THR A 124 -12.88 -13.81 5.37
CA THR A 124 -14.26 -13.82 4.85
C THR A 124 -14.40 -14.54 3.51
N LYS A 125 -13.30 -14.92 2.86
CA LYS A 125 -13.30 -15.50 1.51
C LYS A 125 -13.37 -17.02 1.56
N PHE A 126 -14.33 -17.60 0.85
CA PHE A 126 -14.46 -19.05 0.73
C PHE A 126 -13.22 -19.66 0.05
N GLY A 127 -12.69 -20.73 0.63
CA GLY A 127 -11.56 -21.49 0.05
C GLY A 127 -10.17 -21.00 0.43
N VAL A 128 -10.02 -19.90 1.18
CA VAL A 128 -8.71 -19.43 1.68
C VAL A 128 -8.39 -20.12 3.01
N LYS A 129 -7.23 -20.77 3.10
CA LYS A 129 -6.82 -21.49 4.32
C LYS A 129 -6.26 -20.51 5.35
N THR A 130 -6.61 -20.70 6.62
CA THR A 130 -6.08 -19.91 7.75
C THR A 130 -4.56 -19.85 7.78
N LYS A 131 -3.89 -20.98 7.50
CA LYS A 131 -2.43 -21.05 7.43
C LYS A 131 -1.86 -20.09 6.40
N ASP A 132 -2.49 -19.96 5.24
CA ASP A 132 -2.02 -19.07 4.17
C ASP A 132 -2.21 -17.59 4.57
N ILE A 133 -3.30 -17.27 5.27
CA ILE A 133 -3.58 -15.93 5.82
C ILE A 133 -2.52 -15.54 6.86
N GLU A 134 -2.15 -16.46 7.75
CA GLU A 134 -1.16 -16.23 8.81
C GLU A 134 0.25 -15.94 8.23
N THR A 135 0.57 -16.46 7.04
CA THR A 135 1.86 -16.19 6.40
C THR A 135 2.09 -14.71 6.09
N LEU A 136 1.02 -13.91 5.91
CA LEU A 136 1.12 -12.47 5.65
C LEU A 136 1.81 -11.70 6.78
N SER A 137 1.73 -12.19 8.02
CA SER A 137 2.46 -11.62 9.17
C SER A 137 3.98 -11.68 9.01
N GLY A 138 4.48 -12.58 8.16
CA GLY A 138 5.89 -12.74 7.85
C GLY A 138 6.41 -11.80 6.75
N LEU A 139 5.53 -11.00 6.12
CA LEU A 139 5.93 -10.08 5.06
C LEU A 139 6.88 -9.01 5.60
N LYS A 140 8.04 -8.87 4.95
CA LYS A 140 9.07 -7.90 5.29
C LYS A 140 9.24 -6.86 4.20
N SER A 141 9.40 -5.62 4.60
CA SER A 141 9.77 -4.52 3.73
C SER A 141 11.27 -4.52 3.40
N HIS A 142 11.66 -3.90 2.29
CA HIS A 142 13.05 -3.57 1.96
C HIS A 142 13.54 -2.28 2.64
N THR A 143 13.11 -2.06 3.88
CA THR A 143 13.46 -0.89 4.69
C THR A 143 14.02 -1.28 6.06
N ILE A 144 14.77 -0.37 6.67
CA ILE A 144 15.28 -0.50 8.04
C ILE A 144 14.73 0.66 8.86
N GLU A 145 14.31 0.40 10.09
CA GLU A 145 13.78 1.45 10.95
C GLU A 145 14.92 2.24 11.64
N ASN A 146 14.80 3.56 11.72
CA ASN A 146 15.63 4.46 12.52
C ASN A 146 17.15 4.37 12.28
N THR A 147 17.60 3.92 11.11
CA THR A 147 19.03 3.97 10.75
C THR A 147 19.45 5.41 10.45
N PRO A 148 20.64 5.88 10.85
CA PRO A 148 21.08 7.23 10.53
C PRO A 148 21.14 7.49 9.01
N ILE A 149 20.56 8.62 8.59
CA ILE A 149 20.64 9.12 7.21
C ILE A 149 22.09 9.39 6.79
N ILE A 150 22.35 9.35 5.47
CA ILE A 150 23.62 9.81 4.90
C ILE A 150 23.86 11.27 5.28
N LYS A 151 24.99 11.52 5.95
CA LYS A 151 25.37 12.85 6.44
C LYS A 151 25.92 13.73 5.31
N ASN A 152 25.94 15.04 5.56
CA ASN A 152 26.55 16.06 4.67
C ASN A 152 26.01 16.06 3.24
N THR A 153 24.81 15.52 3.02
CA THR A 153 24.14 15.48 1.74
C THR A 153 22.74 16.04 1.91
N LYS A 154 22.27 16.77 0.90
CA LYS A 154 20.91 17.28 0.82
C LYS A 154 20.15 16.49 -0.24
N PHE A 155 18.92 16.10 0.07
CA PHE A 155 18.08 15.32 -0.81
C PHE A 155 16.78 16.08 -1.12
N PRO A 156 16.31 16.08 -2.38
CA PRO A 156 14.97 16.59 -2.71
C PRO A 156 13.91 15.89 -1.88
N VAL A 157 12.87 16.64 -1.53
CA VAL A 157 11.76 16.16 -0.69
C VAL A 157 10.49 16.08 -1.51
N LEU A 158 9.74 14.99 -1.33
CA LEU A 158 8.38 14.85 -1.82
C LEU A 158 7.43 14.60 -0.64
N LEU A 159 6.36 15.37 -0.57
CA LEU A 159 5.25 15.11 0.34
C LEU A 159 4.28 14.15 -0.34
N PHE A 160 4.01 13.01 0.29
CA PHE A 160 3.12 11.99 -0.24
C PHE A 160 1.96 11.77 0.71
N ILE A 161 0.74 12.02 0.24
CA ILE A 161 -0.48 11.66 0.96
C ILE A 161 -1.26 10.66 0.10
N SER A 162 -1.65 9.54 0.70
CA SER A 162 -2.45 8.54 0.00
C SER A 162 -3.89 9.02 -0.19
N GLY A 163 -4.55 8.48 -1.22
CA GLY A 163 -5.98 8.66 -1.41
C GLY A 163 -6.81 8.07 -0.27
N LEU A 164 -8.11 8.39 -0.28
CA LEU A 164 -9.11 7.90 0.67
C LEU A 164 -8.99 6.38 0.88
N GLY A 165 -8.93 5.94 2.14
CA GLY A 165 -8.85 4.52 2.51
C GLY A 165 -7.47 3.86 2.37
N GLY A 166 -6.53 4.47 1.65
CA GLY A 166 -5.14 4.03 1.62
C GLY A 166 -4.31 4.66 2.73
N VAL A 167 -3.25 3.99 3.18
CA VAL A 167 -2.14 4.59 3.94
C VAL A 167 -0.89 4.66 3.05
N ALA A 168 0.06 5.52 3.36
CA ALA A 168 1.28 5.71 2.58
C ALA A 168 2.07 4.41 2.36
N GLN A 169 2.05 3.50 3.33
CA GLN A 169 2.72 2.19 3.28
C GLN A 169 2.18 1.27 2.18
N LEU A 170 0.96 1.51 1.67
CA LEU A 170 0.43 0.77 0.51
C LEU A 170 1.25 1.06 -0.76
N TYR A 171 1.92 2.20 -0.82
CA TYR A 171 2.71 2.67 -1.96
C TYR A 171 4.21 2.41 -1.77
N GLU A 172 4.58 1.53 -0.83
CA GLU A 172 5.97 1.37 -0.39
C GLU A 172 6.93 0.95 -1.50
N ASN A 173 6.50 0.17 -2.51
CA ASN A 173 7.34 -0.14 -3.68
C ASN A 173 7.77 1.12 -4.44
N MET A 174 6.84 2.03 -4.72
CA MET A 174 7.15 3.29 -5.40
C MET A 174 8.00 4.21 -4.51
N ILE A 175 7.63 4.32 -3.24
CA ILE A 175 8.30 5.19 -2.27
C ILE A 175 9.76 4.74 -2.08
N THR A 176 9.99 3.46 -1.83
CA THR A 176 11.33 2.92 -1.60
C THR A 176 12.20 2.99 -2.85
N GLU A 177 11.61 2.85 -4.04
CA GLU A 177 12.34 3.05 -5.30
C GLU A 177 12.84 4.49 -5.43
N LEU A 178 11.99 5.50 -5.20
CA LEU A 178 12.40 6.91 -5.22
C LEU A 178 13.48 7.20 -4.17
N VAL A 179 13.32 6.69 -2.96
CA VAL A 179 14.30 6.92 -1.89
C VAL A 179 15.65 6.30 -2.24
N SER A 180 15.65 5.10 -2.83
CA SER A 180 16.88 4.45 -3.29
C SER A 180 17.64 5.25 -4.36
N HIS A 181 16.94 6.17 -5.05
CA HIS A 181 17.50 7.10 -6.03
C HIS A 181 17.89 8.47 -5.45
N GLY A 182 17.64 8.71 -4.17
CA GLY A 182 18.09 9.91 -3.47
C GLY A 182 16.99 10.93 -3.20
N TYR A 183 15.75 10.50 -3.00
CA TYR A 183 14.68 11.34 -2.49
C TYR A 183 14.45 11.09 -1.00
N ILE A 184 13.99 12.12 -0.28
CA ILE A 184 13.31 11.95 1.00
C ILE A 184 11.81 12.01 0.73
N ILE A 185 11.08 10.98 1.16
CA ILE A 185 9.63 10.92 0.99
C ILE A 185 8.97 11.05 2.36
N VAL A 186 8.09 12.03 2.51
CA VAL A 186 7.29 12.24 3.73
C VAL A 186 5.91 11.67 3.48
N GLY A 187 5.68 10.43 3.91
CA GLY A 187 4.39 9.76 3.82
C GLY A 187 3.45 10.24 4.93
N ILE A 188 2.34 10.85 4.55
CA ILE A 188 1.35 11.46 5.43
C ILE A 188 0.15 10.52 5.56
N ASN A 189 -0.16 10.10 6.78
CA ASN A 189 -1.35 9.34 7.11
C ASN A 189 -2.25 10.18 8.02
N SER A 190 -3.36 10.64 7.46
CA SER A 190 -4.39 11.45 8.11
C SER A 190 -5.41 10.56 8.83
N VAL A 191 -5.49 10.68 10.17
CA VAL A 191 -6.33 9.80 11.01
C VAL A 191 -7.81 10.00 10.68
N PHE A 192 -8.60 8.92 10.67
CA PHE A 192 -10.00 8.86 10.22
C PHE A 192 -10.23 9.06 8.70
N ILE A 193 -9.22 9.45 7.92
CA ILE A 193 -9.36 9.70 6.46
C ILE A 193 -8.61 8.66 5.64
N ASN A 194 -7.37 8.39 5.99
CA ASN A 194 -6.60 7.29 5.41
C ASN A 194 -7.00 5.98 6.10
N GLY A 195 -6.44 4.86 5.64
CA GLY A 195 -6.76 3.51 6.13
C GLY A 195 -6.46 3.30 7.62
N ASP A 196 -6.35 2.04 8.06
CA ASP A 196 -6.05 1.75 9.47
C ASP A 196 -4.69 2.31 9.89
N ILE A 197 -4.67 3.21 10.86
CA ILE A 197 -3.47 3.90 11.33
C ILE A 197 -3.19 3.53 12.77
N ILE A 198 -1.94 3.11 13.04
CA ILE A 198 -1.47 2.85 14.40
C ILE A 198 -0.88 4.13 15.05
N LEU A 199 -1.40 4.49 16.22
CA LEU A 199 -0.91 5.59 17.05
C LEU A 199 0.19 5.12 18.03
N PRO A 200 0.97 6.04 18.64
CA PRO A 200 2.07 5.66 19.55
C PRO A 200 1.67 4.83 20.77
N ASN A 201 0.40 4.84 21.16
CA ASN A 201 -0.15 4.00 22.24
C ASN A 201 -0.60 2.60 21.74
N ASN A 202 -0.18 2.19 20.55
CA ASN A 202 -0.55 0.96 19.86
C ASN A 202 -2.04 0.81 19.51
N ARG A 203 -2.86 1.87 19.69
CA ARG A 203 -4.24 1.89 19.21
C ARG A 203 -4.24 2.01 17.69
N ILE A 204 -5.04 1.17 17.05
CA ILE A 204 -5.35 1.31 15.62
C ILE A 204 -6.65 2.12 15.52
N VAL A 205 -6.61 3.18 14.73
CA VAL A 205 -7.76 4.03 14.41
C VAL A 205 -8.11 3.80 12.95
N SER A 206 -9.35 3.43 12.69
CA SER A 206 -9.85 3.14 11.34
C SER A 206 -10.38 4.39 10.65
N MET A 207 -10.40 4.33 9.32
CA MET A 207 -11.07 5.34 8.49
C MET A 207 -12.56 5.46 8.86
N VAL A 208 -13.09 6.67 8.76
CA VAL A 208 -14.53 6.92 8.70
C VAL A 208 -14.95 6.94 7.23
N ASP A 209 -15.76 5.96 6.82
CA ASP A 209 -16.25 5.86 5.45
C ASP A 209 -17.14 7.06 5.09
N PRO A 210 -16.74 7.91 4.12
CA PRO A 210 -17.56 9.03 3.71
C PRO A 210 -18.83 8.53 3.03
N GLN A 211 -19.98 8.96 3.54
CA GLN A 211 -21.29 8.53 3.03
C GLN A 211 -21.60 9.06 1.62
N SER A 212 -20.86 10.06 1.13
CA SER A 212 -21.01 10.61 -0.22
C SER A 212 -19.74 11.31 -0.70
N TRP A 213 -19.62 11.48 -2.02
CA TRP A 213 -18.55 12.27 -2.64
C TRP A 213 -18.61 13.77 -2.29
N ASP A 214 -19.80 14.29 -1.98
CA ASP A 214 -19.95 15.66 -1.49
C ASP A 214 -19.23 15.85 -0.15
N ILE A 215 -19.31 14.86 0.76
CA ILE A 215 -18.55 14.88 2.02
C ILE A 215 -17.04 14.87 1.73
N VAL A 216 -16.59 14.03 0.80
CA VAL A 216 -15.16 14.00 0.42
C VAL A 216 -14.69 15.37 -0.04
N THR A 217 -15.46 16.01 -0.90
CA THR A 217 -15.09 17.29 -1.51
C THR A 217 -15.15 18.45 -0.53
N GLN A 218 -16.20 18.51 0.30
CA GLN A 218 -16.46 19.65 1.19
C GLN A 218 -15.75 19.53 2.55
N LYS A 219 -15.41 18.31 2.97
CA LYS A 219 -14.86 18.04 4.31
C LYS A 219 -13.47 17.40 4.24
N THR A 220 -13.32 16.30 3.51
CA THR A 220 -12.08 15.50 3.52
C THR A 220 -10.93 16.22 2.83
N ILE A 221 -11.12 16.72 1.61
CA ILE A 221 -10.08 17.43 0.85
C ILE A 221 -9.55 18.65 1.62
N PRO A 222 -10.39 19.54 2.18
CA PRO A 222 -9.91 20.67 2.98
C PRO A 222 -9.09 20.28 4.23
N ILE A 223 -9.34 19.11 4.82
CA ILE A 223 -8.52 18.60 5.94
C ILE A 223 -7.15 18.17 5.40
N LEU A 224 -7.12 17.38 4.32
CA LEU A 224 -5.88 16.92 3.71
C LEU A 224 -4.98 18.08 3.24
N GLU A 225 -5.58 19.14 2.67
CA GLU A 225 -4.85 20.38 2.32
C GLU A 225 -4.22 21.04 3.55
N GLN A 226 -4.98 21.13 4.65
CA GLN A 226 -4.46 21.67 5.91
C GLN A 226 -3.36 20.80 6.52
N ASP A 227 -3.44 19.48 6.35
CA ASP A 227 -2.41 18.55 6.82
C ASP A 227 -1.10 18.71 6.06
N ILE A 228 -1.17 18.82 4.73
CA ILE A 228 0.00 19.10 3.90
C ILE A 228 0.63 20.44 4.32
N ALA A 229 -0.18 21.50 4.45
CA ALA A 229 0.30 22.81 4.86
C ALA A 229 0.89 22.80 6.29
N PHE A 230 0.30 22.04 7.21
CA PHE A 230 0.80 21.86 8.56
C PHE A 230 2.16 21.14 8.56
N ILE A 231 2.27 20.01 7.86
CA ILE A 231 3.51 19.23 7.77
C ILE A 231 4.62 20.03 7.12
N TYR A 232 4.32 20.75 6.05
CA TYR A 232 5.27 21.68 5.43
C TYR A 232 5.86 22.65 6.46
N LYS A 233 5.00 23.27 7.29
CA LYS A 233 5.45 24.16 8.37
C LYS A 233 6.25 23.42 9.46
N GLN A 234 5.88 22.20 9.82
CA GLN A 234 6.63 21.41 10.82
C GLN A 234 8.04 21.08 10.34
N ILE A 235 8.19 20.68 9.08
CA ILE A 235 9.49 20.37 8.46
C ILE A 235 10.43 21.59 8.55
N HIS A 236 9.91 22.80 8.29
CA HIS A 236 10.70 24.03 8.38
C HIS A 236 11.12 24.40 9.82
N LYS A 237 10.37 23.94 10.84
CA LYS A 237 10.67 24.19 12.26
C LYS A 237 11.60 23.16 12.87
N ALA A 238 11.56 21.92 12.39
CA ALA A 238 12.25 20.79 13.00
C ALA A 238 13.76 20.73 12.66
N THR A 239 14.44 21.87 12.74
CA THR A 239 15.80 22.06 12.23
C THR A 239 16.88 21.33 13.03
N GLN A 240 16.57 20.65 14.14
CA GLN A 240 17.56 19.94 14.96
C GLN A 240 17.73 18.46 14.61
N ASP A 241 16.71 17.84 14.03
CA ASP A 241 16.78 16.44 13.58
C ASP A 241 17.68 16.32 12.35
N VAL A 242 18.51 15.29 12.30
CA VAL A 242 19.45 15.07 11.19
C VAL A 242 18.74 14.78 9.85
N VAL A 243 17.57 14.14 9.86
CA VAL A 243 16.79 13.87 8.65
C VAL A 243 16.22 15.17 8.10
N PHE A 244 15.60 16.01 8.94
CA PHE A 244 15.11 17.33 8.53
C PHE A 244 16.26 18.24 8.08
N LYS A 245 17.42 18.21 8.74
CA LYS A 245 18.63 18.91 8.29
C LYS A 245 19.15 18.42 6.94
N SER A 246 18.77 17.23 6.47
CA SER A 246 19.21 16.68 5.19
C SER A 246 18.20 16.91 4.06
N MET A 247 17.06 17.54 4.36
CA MET A 247 16.08 17.94 3.35
C MET A 247 16.58 19.15 2.56
N ASP A 248 16.53 19.08 1.24
CA ASP A 248 16.62 20.22 0.34
C ASP A 248 15.23 20.85 0.17
N LEU A 249 14.98 21.91 0.93
CA LEU A 249 13.70 22.62 0.90
C LEU A 249 13.65 23.74 -0.14
N LYS A 250 14.73 23.95 -0.91
CA LYS A 250 14.80 25.00 -1.93
C LYS A 250 14.25 24.54 -3.28
N HIS A 251 14.12 23.23 -3.48
CA HIS A 251 13.65 22.61 -4.71
C HIS A 251 12.50 21.64 -4.41
N ASN A 252 11.45 22.12 -3.74
CA ASN A 252 10.27 21.31 -3.41
C ASN A 252 9.46 21.04 -4.68
N GLY A 253 9.21 19.76 -4.98
CA GLY A 253 8.25 19.28 -5.96
C GLY A 253 7.02 18.68 -5.31
#